data_AF-A0ABD2VIN9-F1
#
_entry.id   AF-A0ABD2VIN9-F1
#
_cell.length_a   1.000
_cell.length_b   1.000
_cell.length_c   1.000
_cell.angle_alpha   90.00
_cell.angle_beta   90.00
_cell.angle_gamma   90.00
#
_symmetry.space_group_name_H-M   'P 1'
#
loop_
_entity.id
_entity.type
_entity.pdbx_description
1 polymer ?
#
loop_
_entity_poly.entity_id
_entity_poly.type
_entity_poly.pdbx_seq_one_letter_code
_entity_poly.pdbx_strand_id
1 'polypeptide(L)'
;MRRFLYIRCYDSFEFLATLKTLHFQLQKEKEAHGSGVYLLMIDSIGAFYWMDRASPSIPPGSNNRRSLSLQSVSDIAVQEIQKILVVHPMLVLTTKAASLPDKFTSREVIRSTGQLSIESNLDSRTIRSSTNAQLYREYMPSVWQSFVSHRILVRPSDDSKYQKKPIYLSEWLLPSLKLSDKFTINEDGAYIVS
;
A
#
# COMPACT_ATOMS: atom_id res chain seq x y z
N MET A 1 3.95 22.96 -21.75
CA MET A 1 3.51 22.95 -20.34
C MET A 1 3.73 21.57 -19.77
N ARG A 2 4.56 21.42 -18.74
CA ARG A 2 4.81 20.13 -18.09
C ARG A 2 3.70 19.88 -17.07
N ARG A 3 2.84 18.90 -17.30
CA ARG A 3 1.70 18.58 -16.41
C ARG A 3 2.05 17.63 -15.28
N PHE A 4 3.22 16.99 -15.36
CA PHE A 4 3.66 15.95 -14.44
C PHE A 4 5.09 16.19 -13.98
N LEU A 5 5.28 16.15 -12.65
CA LEU A 5 6.58 16.04 -12.02
C LEU A 5 6.81 14.58 -11.65
N TYR A 6 7.94 14.03 -12.08
CA TYR A 6 8.32 12.64 -11.81
C TYR A 6 9.65 12.63 -11.09
N ILE A 7 9.70 11.91 -9.96
CA ILE A 7 10.89 11.71 -9.14
C ILE A 7 10.97 10.23 -8.82
N ARG A 8 12.12 9.61 -9.10
CA ARG A 8 12.41 8.24 -8.72
C ARG A 8 13.34 8.26 -7.53
N CYS A 9 12.94 7.60 -6.45
CA CYS A 9 13.77 7.39 -5.27
C CYS A 9 14.33 5.97 -5.31
N TYR A 10 15.64 5.81 -5.09
CA TYR A 10 16.33 4.52 -5.08
C TYR A 10 16.41 3.91 -3.68
N ASP A 11 16.30 4.75 -2.64
CA ASP A 11 16.30 4.32 -1.25
C ASP A 11 15.36 5.17 -0.38
N SER A 12 15.23 4.79 0.90
CA SER A 12 14.38 5.49 1.87
C SER A 12 14.89 6.89 2.20
N PHE A 13 16.19 7.18 2.08
CA PHE A 13 16.73 8.51 2.33
C PHE A 13 16.37 9.49 1.23
N GLU A 14 16.52 9.08 -0.04
CA GLU A 14 16.09 9.86 -1.20
C GLU A 14 14.59 10.15 -1.14
N PHE A 15 13.79 9.17 -0.72
CA PHE A 15 12.36 9.35 -0.51
C PHE A 15 12.05 10.41 0.56
N LEU A 16 12.69 10.31 1.73
CA LEU A 16 12.51 11.30 2.80
C LEU A 16 13.02 12.70 2.40
N ALA A 17 14.15 12.79 1.72
CA ALA A 17 14.69 14.06 1.22
C ALA A 17 13.75 14.70 0.19
N THR A 18 13.17 13.87 -0.69
CA THR A 18 12.17 14.31 -1.66
C THR A 18 10.95 14.89 -0.95
N LEU A 19 10.36 14.18 0.03
CA LEU A 19 9.23 14.69 0.78
C LEU A 19 9.55 16.01 1.49
N LYS A 20 10.71 16.11 2.16
CA LYS A 20 11.13 17.33 2.86
C LYS A 20 11.30 18.54 1.94
N THR A 21 11.72 18.32 0.70
CA THR A 21 11.94 19.39 -0.28
C THR A 21 10.72 19.64 -1.17
N LEU A 22 9.69 18.79 -1.10
CA LEU A 22 8.54 18.83 -2.00
C LEU A 22 7.80 20.16 -1.90
N HIS A 23 7.63 20.73 -0.70
CA HIS A 23 6.98 22.03 -0.52
C HIS A 23 7.63 23.13 -1.39
N PHE A 24 8.96 23.22 -1.39
CA PHE A 24 9.69 24.21 -2.17
C PHE A 24 9.55 23.95 -3.68
N GLN A 25 9.59 22.68 -4.09
CA GLN A 25 9.39 22.30 -5.49
C GLN A 25 7.99 22.69 -5.97
N LEU A 26 6.95 22.38 -5.19
CA LEU A 26 5.57 22.73 -5.51
C LEU A 26 5.36 24.24 -5.59
N GLN A 27 5.99 25.01 -4.70
CA GLN A 27 5.93 26.47 -4.71
C GLN A 27 6.56 27.05 -5.98
N LYS A 28 7.75 26.55 -6.35
CA LYS A 28 8.43 26.94 -7.58
C LYS A 28 7.59 26.66 -8.83
N GLU A 29 6.97 25.48 -8.91
CA GLU A 29 6.09 25.14 -10.05
C GLU A 29 4.83 26.01 -10.08
N LYS A 30 4.26 26.32 -8.92
CA LYS A 30 3.12 27.23 -8.82
C LYS A 30 3.46 28.63 -9.32
N GLU A 31 4.65 29.14 -8.99
CA GLU A 31 5.13 30.45 -9.47
C GLU A 31 5.42 30.45 -10.97
N ALA A 32 6.00 29.37 -11.50
CA ALA A 32 6.35 29.25 -12.92
C ALA A 32 5.14 29.04 -13.84
N HIS A 33 4.09 28.38 -13.35
CA HIS A 33 2.97 27.91 -14.18
C HIS A 33 1.59 28.39 -13.71
N GLY A 34 1.53 29.17 -12.62
CA GLY A 34 0.30 29.75 -12.08
C GLY A 34 -0.71 28.72 -11.55
N SER A 35 -0.34 27.44 -11.49
CA SER A 35 -1.24 26.33 -11.18
C SER A 35 -0.67 25.48 -10.04
N GLY A 36 -1.54 25.06 -9.12
CA GLY A 36 -1.17 24.15 -8.04
C GLY A 36 -1.12 22.69 -8.50
N VAL A 37 -0.51 21.85 -7.66
CA VAL A 37 -0.54 20.39 -7.84
C VAL A 37 -1.72 19.82 -7.06
N TYR A 38 -2.55 19.03 -7.74
CA TYR A 38 -3.77 18.45 -7.15
C TYR A 38 -3.63 16.98 -6.73
N LEU A 39 -2.61 16.29 -7.23
CA LEU A 39 -2.41 14.86 -7.02
C LEU A 39 -0.94 14.54 -6.75
N LEU A 40 -0.69 13.82 -5.66
CA LEU A 40 0.58 13.18 -5.33
C LEU A 40 0.41 11.67 -5.45
N MET A 41 1.17 11.05 -6.36
CA MET A 41 1.17 9.60 -6.55
C MET A 41 2.46 9.00 -5.98
N ILE A 42 2.35 7.99 -5.12
CA ILE A 42 3.49 7.27 -4.53
C ILE A 42 3.38 5.79 -4.89
N ASP A 43 4.32 5.30 -5.71
CA ASP A 43 4.41 3.91 -6.11
C ASP A 43 5.77 3.31 -5.70
N SER A 44 5.89 2.47 -4.67
CA SER A 44 4.87 2.05 -3.70
C SER A 44 5.35 2.35 -2.27
N ILE A 45 4.43 2.60 -1.33
CA ILE A 45 4.79 2.89 0.08
C ILE A 45 5.43 1.67 0.78
N GLY A 46 5.34 0.48 0.18
CA GLY A 46 5.95 -0.75 0.69
C GLY A 46 7.31 -1.08 0.08
N ALA A 47 7.82 -0.31 -0.88
CA ALA A 47 9.06 -0.65 -1.59
C ALA A 47 10.28 -0.69 -0.65
N PHE A 48 10.46 0.35 0.17
CA PHE A 48 11.60 0.43 1.09
C PHE A 48 11.39 -0.33 2.39
N TYR A 49 10.14 -0.61 2.78
CA TYR A 49 9.84 -1.38 3.99
C TYR A 49 10.55 -2.74 4.00
N TRP A 50 10.57 -3.45 2.87
CA TRP A 50 11.22 -4.77 2.80
C TRP A 50 12.75 -4.67 2.74
N MET A 51 13.29 -3.66 2.06
CA MET A 51 14.73 -3.43 1.93
C MET A 51 15.34 -3.03 3.27
N ASP A 52 14.72 -2.08 3.97
CA ASP A 52 15.18 -1.57 5.25
C ASP A 52 15.00 -2.63 6.37
N ARG A 53 14.10 -3.60 6.19
CA ARG A 53 13.94 -4.75 7.11
C ARG A 53 15.06 -5.77 7.00
N ALA A 54 15.60 -5.96 5.80
CA ALA A 54 16.71 -6.86 5.57
C ALA A 54 18.06 -6.24 6.00
N SER A 55 18.12 -4.93 6.19
CA SER A 55 19.32 -4.24 6.68
C SER A 55 19.53 -4.52 8.16
N PRO A 56 20.74 -4.93 8.58
CA PRO A 56 21.06 -5.03 10.00
C PRO A 56 20.93 -3.65 10.64
N SER A 57 20.18 -3.57 11.74
CA SER A 57 20.12 -2.35 12.55
C SER A 57 21.53 -2.04 13.03
N ILE A 58 22.06 -0.87 12.69
CA ILE A 58 23.32 -0.38 13.24
C ILE A 58 23.19 -0.45 14.78
N PRO A 59 24.12 -1.12 15.50
CA PRO A 59 24.03 -1.22 16.94
C PRO A 59 23.97 0.18 17.58
N PRO A 60 23.29 0.32 18.73
CA PRO A 60 23.12 1.60 19.41
C PRO A 60 24.46 2.07 19.99
N GLY A 61 25.31 2.63 19.14
CA GLY A 61 26.50 3.37 19.52
C GLY A 61 26.22 4.86 19.40
N SER A 62 25.90 5.51 20.53
CA SER A 62 25.67 6.96 20.74
C SER A 62 24.20 7.33 21.03
N ASN A 63 23.96 7.65 22.31
CA ASN A 63 22.66 7.85 22.95
C ASN A 63 21.82 9.06 22.48
N ASN A 64 22.16 9.76 21.39
CA ASN A 64 21.44 10.99 21.00
C ASN A 64 20.97 11.04 19.53
N ARG A 65 21.25 10.02 18.71
CA ARG A 65 20.67 9.92 17.37
C ARG A 65 19.59 8.85 17.43
N ARG A 66 18.31 9.22 17.24
CA ARG A 66 17.24 8.24 17.01
C ARG A 66 17.76 7.29 15.94
N SER A 67 17.95 6.02 16.30
CA SER A 67 18.34 5.01 15.34
C SER A 67 17.33 5.04 14.20
N LEU A 68 17.82 5.06 12.96
CA LEU A 68 17.01 5.03 11.74
C LEU A 68 16.36 3.65 11.60
N SER A 69 15.50 3.32 12.55
CA SER A 69 14.67 2.13 12.50
C SER A 69 13.65 2.32 11.38
N LEU A 70 13.26 1.23 10.75
CA LEU A 70 12.13 1.16 9.81
C LEU A 70 10.90 1.97 10.25
N GLN A 71 10.58 1.88 11.54
CA GLN A 71 9.45 2.58 12.13
C GLN A 71 9.65 4.10 12.02
N SER A 72 10.86 4.59 12.33
CA SER A 72 11.18 6.02 12.23
C SER A 72 11.07 6.56 10.80
N VAL A 73 11.45 5.79 9.77
CA VAL A 73 11.33 6.21 8.37
C VAL A 73 9.86 6.39 7.99
N SER A 74 9.01 5.41 8.32
CA SER A 74 7.58 5.48 8.03
C SER A 74 6.90 6.62 8.78
N ASP A 75 7.26 6.82 10.05
CA ASP A 75 6.73 7.91 10.86
C ASP A 75 7.10 9.28 10.26
N ILE A 76 8.37 9.47 9.87
CA ILE A 76 8.82 10.72 9.26
C ILE A 76 8.13 10.93 7.91
N ALA A 77 8.01 9.89 7.07
CA ALA A 77 7.36 10.00 5.77
C ALA A 77 5.90 10.48 5.90
N VAL A 78 5.11 9.86 6.79
CA VAL A 78 3.72 10.26 7.03
C VAL A 78 3.64 11.68 7.58
N GLN A 79 4.52 12.05 8.52
CA GLN A 79 4.56 13.41 9.07
C GLN A 79 4.89 14.47 8.00
N GLU A 80 5.83 14.21 7.11
CA GLU A 80 6.15 15.15 6.03
C GLU A 80 4.99 15.27 5.03
N ILE A 81 4.32 14.16 4.67
CA ILE A 81 3.12 14.20 3.82
C ILE A 81 2.03 15.03 4.48
N GLN A 82 1.76 14.84 5.77
CA GLN A 82 0.78 15.64 6.51
C GLN A 82 1.11 17.13 6.47
N LYS A 83 2.37 17.52 6.69
CA LYS A 83 2.81 18.92 6.60
C LYS A 83 2.58 19.50 5.21
N ILE A 84 2.87 18.73 4.17
CA ILE A 84 2.64 19.15 2.78
C ILE A 84 1.14 19.38 2.54
N LEU A 85 0.28 18.47 3.00
CA LEU A 85 -1.17 18.56 2.81
C LEU A 85 -1.82 19.76 3.51
N VAL A 86 -1.24 20.22 4.63
CA VAL A 86 -1.70 21.44 5.32
C VAL A 86 -1.51 22.69 4.46
N VAL A 87 -0.43 22.73 3.67
CA VAL A 87 -0.09 23.89 2.83
C VAL A 87 -0.64 23.76 1.41
N HIS A 88 -0.69 22.54 0.90
CA HIS A 88 -1.06 22.20 -0.47
C HIS A 88 -2.17 21.15 -0.44
N PRO A 89 -3.45 21.55 -0.52
CA PRO A 89 -4.57 20.62 -0.47
C PRO A 89 -4.58 19.77 -1.75
N MET A 90 -4.09 18.54 -1.64
CA MET A 90 -3.98 17.60 -2.76
C MET A 90 -4.47 16.20 -2.36
N LEU A 91 -4.86 15.41 -3.35
CA LEU A 91 -5.14 14.00 -3.15
C LEU A 91 -3.82 13.23 -3.12
N VAL A 92 -3.65 12.34 -2.15
CA VAL A 92 -2.50 11.42 -2.11
C VAL A 92 -2.98 10.03 -2.49
N LEU A 93 -2.48 9.53 -3.62
CA LEU A 93 -2.73 8.17 -4.08
C LEU A 93 -1.46 7.33 -3.86
N THR A 94 -1.60 6.21 -3.17
CA THR A 94 -0.47 5.32 -2.91
C THR A 94 -0.81 3.90 -3.31
N THR A 95 0.21 3.16 -3.78
CA THR A 95 0.09 1.73 -4.05
C THR A 95 0.80 0.94 -2.94
N LYS A 96 0.30 -0.28 -2.70
CA LYS A 96 1.02 -1.29 -1.94
C LYS A 96 0.74 -2.67 -2.53
N ALA A 97 1.69 -3.58 -2.40
CA ALA A 97 1.43 -4.98 -2.70
C ALA A 97 0.47 -5.58 -1.67
N ALA A 98 -0.31 -6.58 -2.07
CA ALA A 98 -1.07 -7.39 -1.13
C ALA A 98 -0.25 -8.64 -0.77
N SER A 99 0.04 -8.87 0.52
CA SER A 99 0.58 -10.16 0.96
C SER A 99 -0.57 -11.13 1.23
N LEU A 100 -0.74 -12.09 0.33
CA LEU A 100 -1.61 -13.24 0.53
C LEU A 100 -0.85 -14.27 1.40
N PRO A 101 -1.42 -14.77 2.51
CA PRO A 101 -0.93 -15.95 3.18
C PRO A 101 -0.99 -17.09 2.18
N ASP A 102 0.17 -17.64 1.88
CA ASP A 102 0.28 -18.80 1.02
C ASP A 102 -0.39 -19.99 1.70
N LYS A 103 -1.63 -20.30 1.28
CA LYS A 103 -2.35 -21.51 1.71
C LYS A 103 -1.81 -22.77 1.02
N PHE A 104 -0.86 -22.65 0.08
CA PHE A 104 -0.35 -23.78 -0.70
C PHE A 104 1.02 -24.30 -0.25
N THR A 105 1.78 -23.58 0.58
CA THR A 105 3.04 -24.12 1.17
C THR A 105 2.85 -24.85 2.50
N SER A 106 1.64 -24.88 3.07
CA SER A 106 1.37 -25.57 4.34
C SER A 106 1.20 -27.10 4.22
N ARG A 107 1.49 -27.71 3.06
CA ARG A 107 1.43 -29.18 2.88
C ARG A 107 2.76 -29.91 3.01
N GLU A 108 3.89 -29.21 3.15
CA GLU A 108 5.21 -29.85 3.26
C GLU A 108 6.06 -29.39 4.45
N VAL A 109 5.46 -29.04 5.60
CA VAL A 109 6.19 -29.09 6.89
C VAL A 109 5.24 -29.48 8.02
N ILE A 110 4.63 -30.67 7.93
CA ILE A 110 4.22 -31.40 9.14
C ILE A 110 5.37 -32.35 9.46
N ARG A 111 6.35 -31.86 10.20
CA ARG A 111 7.14 -32.70 11.11
C ARG A 111 7.09 -32.08 12.49
N SER A 112 6.26 -32.72 13.32
CA SER A 112 6.35 -32.82 14.78
C SER A 112 6.37 -31.53 15.59
N THR A 113 5.23 -31.16 16.17
CA THR A 113 5.04 -31.16 17.65
C THR A 113 3.61 -30.78 18.03
N GLY A 114 2.96 -31.64 18.83
CA GLY A 114 1.85 -31.26 19.72
C GLY A 114 0.46 -31.15 19.10
N GLN A 115 -0.29 -32.25 19.16
CA GLN A 115 -1.76 -32.27 19.09
C GLN A 115 -2.38 -31.26 20.07
N LEU A 116 -3.45 -30.59 19.64
CA LEU A 116 -4.70 -30.44 20.40
C LEU A 116 -5.80 -30.01 19.44
N SER A 117 -6.61 -30.99 19.04
CA SER A 117 -7.81 -30.88 18.23
C SER A 117 -8.99 -30.39 19.07
N ILE A 118 -9.70 -29.36 18.60
CA ILE A 118 -11.12 -29.18 18.93
C ILE A 118 -11.85 -28.96 17.60
N GLU A 119 -12.52 -30.02 17.15
CA GLU A 119 -13.59 -29.92 16.16
C GLU A 119 -14.78 -29.18 16.78
N SER A 120 -15.33 -28.21 16.05
CA SER A 120 -16.77 -27.96 16.14
C SER A 120 -17.29 -27.45 14.80
N ASN A 121 -18.29 -28.17 14.30
CA ASN A 121 -19.06 -27.94 13.10
C ASN A 121 -19.73 -26.55 13.13
N LEU A 122 -19.57 -25.75 12.08
CA LEU A 122 -20.50 -24.65 11.80
C LEU A 122 -20.64 -24.37 10.30
N ASP A 123 -21.84 -24.64 9.82
CA ASP A 123 -22.53 -24.25 8.58
C ASP A 123 -21.78 -23.41 7.53
N SER A 124 -21.66 -24.01 6.35
CA SER A 124 -20.93 -23.55 5.17
C SER A 124 -21.54 -22.36 4.40
N ARG A 125 -22.61 -21.72 4.90
CA ARG A 125 -23.32 -20.65 4.15
C ARG A 125 -23.11 -19.23 4.69
N THR A 126 -22.63 -19.06 5.92
CA THR A 126 -22.50 -17.73 6.54
C THR A 126 -21.07 -17.18 6.50
N ILE A 127 -20.09 -18.00 6.13
CA ILE A 127 -18.64 -17.69 6.22
C ILE A 127 -18.12 -16.89 5.00
N ARG A 128 -18.90 -16.76 3.91
CA ARG A 128 -18.41 -16.14 2.68
C ARG A 128 -18.29 -14.60 2.76
N SER A 129 -18.93 -13.97 3.74
CA SER A 129 -18.86 -12.51 3.95
C SER A 129 -17.71 -12.07 4.87
N SER A 130 -17.21 -12.95 5.75
CA SER A 130 -16.18 -12.61 6.75
C SER A 130 -14.78 -13.13 6.38
N THR A 131 -14.68 -14.08 5.45
CA THR A 131 -13.41 -14.72 5.09
C THR A 131 -12.46 -13.84 4.29
N ASN A 132 -12.95 -12.89 3.49
CA ASN A 132 -12.06 -12.08 2.64
C ASN A 132 -11.16 -11.13 3.44
N ALA A 133 -11.62 -10.64 4.59
CA ALA A 133 -10.82 -9.78 5.47
C ALA A 133 -9.68 -10.54 6.18
N GLN A 134 -9.82 -11.85 6.37
CA GLN A 134 -8.82 -12.72 7.02
C GLN A 134 -7.80 -13.32 6.04
N LEU A 135 -7.94 -13.07 4.74
CA LEU A 135 -7.02 -13.59 3.72
C LEU A 135 -5.84 -12.68 3.42
N TYR A 136 -5.68 -11.52 4.06
CA TYR A 136 -4.56 -10.62 3.75
C TYR A 136 -3.78 -10.29 5.01
N ARG A 137 -2.46 -10.57 5.01
CA ARG A 137 -1.60 -10.11 6.09
C ARG A 137 -1.36 -8.62 5.88
N GLU A 138 -1.62 -7.82 6.91
CA GLU A 138 -1.19 -6.42 6.90
C GLU A 138 0.27 -6.37 7.32
N TYR A 139 1.14 -5.93 6.42
CA TYR A 139 2.58 -5.78 6.68
C TYR A 139 2.99 -4.30 6.81
N MET A 140 2.09 -3.36 6.52
CA MET A 140 2.38 -1.93 6.67
C MET A 140 2.52 -1.54 8.14
N PRO A 141 3.47 -0.67 8.48
CA PRO A 141 3.53 -0.03 9.80
C PRO A 141 2.21 0.65 10.18
N SER A 142 1.88 0.66 11.48
CA SER A 142 0.62 1.19 12.01
C SER A 142 0.37 2.65 11.62
N VAL A 143 1.43 3.45 11.51
CA VAL A 143 1.36 4.88 11.10
C VAL A 143 0.78 5.08 9.71
N TRP A 144 1.09 4.17 8.77
CA TRP A 144 0.49 4.19 7.44
C TRP A 144 -0.98 3.76 7.50
N GLN A 145 -1.28 2.74 8.32
CA GLN A 145 -2.65 2.25 8.45
C GLN A 145 -3.60 3.30 9.00
N SER A 146 -3.17 4.07 10.01
CA SER A 146 -3.97 5.14 10.60
C SER A 146 -4.07 6.38 9.70
N PHE A 147 -3.11 6.58 8.79
CA PHE A 147 -3.12 7.69 7.84
C PHE A 147 -4.06 7.46 6.65
N VAL A 148 -4.28 6.20 6.25
CA VAL A 148 -5.12 5.86 5.10
C VAL A 148 -6.60 6.12 5.39
N SER A 149 -7.22 6.98 4.59
CA SER A 149 -8.66 7.26 4.66
C SER A 149 -9.50 6.30 3.80
N HIS A 150 -8.98 5.92 2.63
CA HIS A 150 -9.65 5.05 1.68
C HIS A 150 -8.72 3.95 1.21
N ARG A 151 -9.23 2.72 1.10
CA ARG A 151 -8.47 1.55 0.70
C ARG A 151 -9.29 0.73 -0.29
N ILE A 152 -8.71 0.54 -1.47
CA ILE A 152 -9.30 -0.26 -2.54
C ILE A 152 -8.40 -1.47 -2.76
N LEU A 153 -8.98 -2.67 -2.72
CA LEU A 153 -8.33 -3.91 -3.08
C LEU A 153 -8.53 -4.15 -4.58
N VAL A 154 -7.44 -4.32 -5.31
CA VAL A 154 -7.46 -4.73 -6.70
C VAL A 154 -6.93 -6.16 -6.80
N ARG A 155 -7.68 -7.04 -7.45
CA ARG A 155 -7.29 -8.44 -7.67
C ARG A 155 -7.80 -8.98 -9.01
N PRO A 156 -7.13 -9.95 -9.63
CA PRO A 156 -7.71 -10.67 -10.76
C PRO A 156 -9.01 -11.37 -10.34
N SER A 157 -9.98 -11.40 -11.25
CA SER A 157 -11.23 -12.13 -11.08
C SER A 157 -11.02 -13.61 -11.42
N ASP A 158 -11.52 -14.51 -10.58
CA ASP A 158 -11.43 -15.97 -10.80
C ASP A 158 -12.17 -16.43 -12.07
N ASP A 159 -13.10 -15.61 -12.57
CA ASP A 159 -13.86 -15.85 -13.82
C ASP A 159 -12.96 -15.76 -15.07
N SER A 160 -11.73 -15.25 -14.94
CA SER A 160 -10.80 -15.06 -16.06
C SER A 160 -10.26 -16.35 -16.67
N LYS A 161 -10.39 -17.50 -15.98
CA LYS A 161 -9.87 -18.80 -16.47
C LYS A 161 -10.49 -19.24 -17.80
N TYR A 162 -11.65 -18.69 -18.17
CA TYR A 162 -12.37 -19.03 -19.39
C TYR A 162 -12.50 -17.88 -20.39
N GLN A 163 -11.92 -16.71 -20.10
CA GLN A 163 -12.03 -15.52 -20.95
C GLN A 163 -10.69 -15.15 -21.60
N LYS A 164 -10.75 -14.67 -22.85
CA LYS A 164 -9.57 -14.23 -23.63
C LYS A 164 -8.84 -13.02 -23.04
N LYS A 165 -9.50 -12.26 -22.15
CA LYS A 165 -8.93 -11.07 -21.50
C LYS A 165 -9.06 -11.20 -19.98
N PRO A 166 -8.01 -10.83 -19.21
CA PRO A 166 -8.08 -10.83 -17.76
C PRO A 166 -9.07 -9.76 -17.29
N ILE A 167 -10.05 -10.17 -16.49
CA ILE A 167 -10.92 -9.27 -15.73
C ILE A 167 -10.31 -9.07 -14.34
N TYR A 168 -10.28 -7.84 -13.87
CA TYR A 168 -9.91 -7.45 -12.52
C TYR A 168 -11.15 -7.03 -11.74
N LEU A 169 -11.06 -7.17 -10.42
CA LEU A 169 -12.06 -6.74 -9.46
C LEU A 169 -11.44 -5.67 -8.56
N SER A 170 -12.13 -4.55 -8.38
CA SER A 170 -11.84 -3.54 -7.36
C SER A 170 -12.90 -3.58 -6.27
N GLU A 171 -12.49 -3.70 -5.01
CA GLU A 171 -13.37 -3.77 -3.83
C GLU A 171 -12.96 -2.70 -2.80
N TRP A 172 -13.94 -1.97 -2.26
CA TRP A 172 -13.69 -1.00 -1.19
C TRP A 172 -13.51 -1.69 0.16
N LEU A 173 -12.28 -1.68 0.68
CA LEU A 173 -11.97 -2.19 2.02
C LEU A 173 -12.16 -1.12 3.10
N LEU A 174 -11.88 0.14 2.77
CA LEU A 174 -12.06 1.28 3.66
C LEU A 174 -12.59 2.49 2.87
N PRO A 175 -13.70 3.11 3.28
CA PRO A 175 -14.73 2.53 4.14
C PRO A 175 -15.27 1.22 3.54
N SER A 176 -15.81 0.31 4.36
CA SER A 176 -16.40 -0.94 3.88
C SER A 176 -17.74 -0.64 3.20
N LEU A 177 -17.66 -0.25 1.94
CA LEU A 177 -18.79 -0.12 1.05
C LEU A 177 -18.86 -1.46 0.32
N LYS A 178 -19.99 -2.16 0.37
CA LYS A 178 -20.21 -3.44 -0.34
C LYS A 178 -20.32 -3.22 -1.87
N LEU A 179 -19.43 -2.39 -2.40
CA LEU A 179 -19.29 -1.99 -3.79
C LEU A 179 -18.07 -2.69 -4.35
N SER A 180 -18.28 -3.42 -5.43
CA SER A 180 -17.23 -4.08 -6.17
C SER A 180 -17.45 -3.85 -7.66
N ASP A 181 -16.45 -3.30 -8.33
CA ASP A 181 -16.49 -3.06 -9.76
C ASP A 181 -15.58 -4.06 -10.48
N LYS A 182 -16.03 -4.54 -11.63
CA LYS A 182 -15.20 -5.34 -12.54
C LYS A 182 -14.63 -4.40 -13.59
N PHE A 183 -13.36 -4.59 -13.93
CA PHE A 183 -12.72 -3.80 -14.99
C PHE A 183 -11.73 -4.65 -15.79
N THR A 184 -11.43 -4.21 -17.00
CA THR A 184 -10.40 -4.80 -17.86
C THR A 184 -9.36 -3.75 -18.21
N ILE A 185 -8.15 -4.20 -18.53
CA ILE A 185 -7.06 -3.32 -18.95
C ILE A 185 -6.77 -3.61 -20.43
N ASN A 186 -6.68 -2.57 -21.24
CA ASN A 186 -6.27 -2.62 -22.63
C ASN A 186 -5.15 -1.57 -22.87
N GLU A 187 -4.78 -1.35 -24.13
CA GLU A 187 -3.74 -0.39 -24.52
C GLU A 187 -4.05 1.07 -24.14
N ASP A 188 -5.33 1.41 -24.02
CA ASP A 188 -5.81 2.76 -23.74
C ASP A 188 -6.05 3.01 -22.24
N GLY A 189 -5.94 1.98 -21.40
CA GLY A 189 -6.06 2.06 -19.94
C GLY A 189 -7.06 1.08 -19.33
N ALA A 190 -7.69 1.50 -18.22
CA ALA A 190 -8.62 0.67 -17.45
C ALA A 190 -10.08 1.04 -17.75
N TYR A 191 -10.91 0.02 -18.00
CA TYR A 191 -12.31 0.15 -18.41
C TYR A 191 -13.23 -0.71 -17.55
N ILE A 192 -14.30 -0.12 -17.03
CA ILE A 192 -15.31 -0.85 -16.26
C ILE A 192 -16.06 -1.82 -17.18
N VAL A 193 -16.25 -3.05 -16.71
CA VAL A 193 -17.07 -4.08 -17.34
C VAL A 193 -18.38 -4.14 -16.55
N SER A 194 -19.48 -3.76 -17.22
CA SER A 194 -20.85 -3.79 -16.69
C SER A 194 -21.30 -5.19 -16.30
#